data_AF-A0A957SI21-F1
#
_entry.id   AF-A0A957SI21-F1
#
_cell.length_a   1.000
_cell.length_b   1.000
_cell.length_c   1.000
_cell.angle_alpha   90.00
_cell.angle_beta   90.00
_cell.angle_gamma   90.00
#
_symmetry.space_group_name_H-M   'P 1'
#
loop_
_entity.id
_entity.type
_entity.pdbx_description
1 polymer ?
#
loop_
_entity_poly.entity_id
_entity_poly.type
_entity_poly.pdbx_seq_one_letter_code
_entity_poly.pdbx_strand_id
1 'polypeptide(L)' 'SQEAWEMWMQQSVILINHYGLSLADPQAQDFLKQQMEEFFFGDQAAMPEGWTPVGAGGKGSPMAAPRK' A
#
# COMPACT_ATOMS: atom_id res chain seq x y z
N SER A 1 -10.65 5.08 13.79
CA SER A 1 -9.37 4.34 13.76
C SER A 1 -9.52 2.83 13.91
N GLN A 2 -10.47 2.33 14.71
CA GLN A 2 -10.70 0.89 14.88
C GLN A 2 -11.34 0.23 13.64
N GLU A 3 -12.33 0.91 13.04
CA GLU A 3 -12.99 0.47 11.80
C GLU A 3 -12.03 0.33 10.60
N ALA A 4 -11.10 1.26 10.41
CA ALA A 4 -10.10 1.17 9.35
C ALA A 4 -9.15 -0.03 9.53
N TRP A 5 -8.86 -0.40 10.78
CA TRP A 5 -8.08 -1.60 11.08
C TRP A 5 -8.85 -2.89 10.77
N GLU A 6 -10.15 -2.92 11.04
CA GLU A 6 -11.02 -4.04 10.68
C GLU A 6 -11.13 -4.22 9.16
N MET A 7 -11.24 -3.11 8.42
CA MET A 7 -11.23 -3.13 6.95
C MET A 7 -9.89 -3.64 6.41
N TRP A 8 -8.77 -3.20 6.99
CA TRP A 8 -7.45 -3.72 6.63
C TRP A 8 -7.34 -5.23 6.88
N MET A 9 -7.90 -5.75 7.98
CA MET A 9 -7.89 -7.18 8.25
C MET A 9 -8.65 -7.98 7.19
N GLN A 10 -9.83 -7.52 6.77
CA GLN A 10 -10.58 -8.14 5.68
C GLN A 10 -9.79 -8.11 4.35
N GLN A 11 -9.16 -6.97 4.02
CA GLN A 11 -8.31 -6.83 2.85
C GLN A 11 -7.11 -7.78 2.89
N SER A 12 -6.44 -7.88 4.04
CA SER A 12 -5.27 -8.76 4.21
C SER A 12 -5.60 -10.23 3.96
N VAL A 13 -6.78 -10.70 4.39
CA VAL A 13 -7.25 -12.08 4.13
C VAL A 13 -7.45 -12.32 2.63
N ILE A 14 -8.01 -11.35 1.92
CA ILE A 14 -8.17 -11.43 0.47
C ILE A 14 -6.80 -11.50 -0.22
N LEU A 15 -5.85 -10.64 0.17
CA LEU A 15 -4.50 -10.63 -0.38
C LEU A 15 -3.77 -11.96 -0.12
N ILE A 16 -3.88 -12.49 1.10
CA ILE A 16 -3.26 -13.78 1.47
C ILE A 16 -3.79 -14.91 0.60
N ASN A 17 -5.12 -15.01 0.44
CA ASN A 17 -5.73 -16.06 -0.36
C ASN A 17 -5.47 -15.89 -1.86
N HIS A 18 -5.47 -14.66 -2.37
CA HIS A 18 -5.30 -14.37 -3.79
C HIS A 18 -3.87 -14.63 -4.29
N TYR A 19 -2.87 -14.21 -3.51
CA TYR A 19 -1.46 -14.39 -3.85
C TYR A 19 -0.85 -15.68 -3.26
N GLY A 20 -1.63 -16.46 -2.51
CA GLY A 20 -1.16 -17.68 -1.86
C GLY A 20 -0.04 -17.41 -0.84
N LEU A 21 -0.15 -16.30 -0.10
CA LEU A 21 0.89 -15.86 0.83
C LEU A 21 0.92 -16.72 2.08
N SER A 22 2.12 -17.01 2.56
CA SER A 22 2.32 -17.64 3.86
C SER A 22 2.86 -16.62 4.85
N LEU A 23 2.22 -16.47 6.02
CA LEU A 23 2.72 -15.60 7.09
C LEU A 23 4.07 -16.08 7.67
N ALA A 24 4.50 -17.29 7.34
CA ALA A 24 5.83 -17.78 7.69
C ALA A 24 6.94 -17.25 6.77
N ASP A 25 6.60 -16.74 5.58
CA ASP A 25 7.56 -16.21 4.62
C ASP A 25 7.81 -14.71 4.88
N PRO A 26 9.06 -14.28 5.15
CA PRO A 26 9.41 -12.87 5.29
C PRO A 26 9.00 -12.01 4.09
N GLN A 27 9.08 -12.52 2.86
CA GLN A 27 8.72 -11.76 1.66
C GLN A 27 7.21 -11.47 1.61
N ALA A 28 6.39 -12.43 2.05
CA ALA A 28 4.95 -12.25 2.16
C ALA A 28 4.58 -11.22 3.24
N GLN A 29 5.30 -11.21 4.36
CA GLN A 29 5.11 -10.20 5.40
C GLN A 29 5.47 -8.80 4.89
N ASP A 30 6.56 -8.67 4.14
CA ASP A 30 6.96 -7.38 3.58
C ASP A 30 6.00 -6.88 2.51
N PHE A 31 5.47 -7.78 1.68
CA PHE A 31 4.39 -7.44 0.74
C PHE A 31 3.13 -6.94 1.46
N LEU A 32 2.67 -7.65 2.50
CA LEU A 32 1.51 -7.24 3.28
C LEU A 32 1.73 -5.90 3.98
N LYS A 33 2.95 -5.61 4.46
CA LYS A 33 3.28 -4.29 5.03
C LYS A 33 3.22 -3.18 3.98
N GLN A 34 3.76 -3.39 2.78
CA GLN A 34 3.67 -2.40 1.71
C GLN A 34 2.22 -2.09 1.33
N GLN A 35 1.40 -3.13 1.21
CA GLN A 35 -0.03 -2.97 0.94
C GLN A 35 -0.78 -2.31 2.10
N MET A 36 -0.35 -2.53 3.35
CA MET A 36 -0.89 -1.84 4.53
C MET A 36 -0.57 -0.35 4.48
N GLU A 37 0.68 0.00 4.19
CA GLU A 37 1.11 1.39 4.06
C GLU A 37 0.33 2.10 2.95
N GLU A 38 0.13 1.44 1.81
CA GLU A 38 -0.68 1.97 0.72
C GLU A 38 -2.17 2.06 1.09
N PHE A 39 -2.71 1.14 1.90
CA PHE A 39 -4.10 1.20 2.35
C PHE A 39 -4.38 2.34 3.34
N PHE A 40 -3.45 2.60 4.27
CA PHE A 40 -3.61 3.65 5.28
C PHE A 40 -3.08 5.02 4.83
N PHE A 41 -2.10 5.05 3.94
CA PHE A 41 -1.38 6.26 3.54
C PHE A 41 -1.32 6.48 2.03
N GLY A 42 -1.86 5.57 1.22
CA GLY A 42 -1.91 5.67 -0.24
C GLY A 42 -3.16 6.41 -0.74
N ASP A 43 -2.98 7.01 -1.92
CA ASP A 43 -3.92 7.73 -2.78
C ASP A 43 -4.80 8.87 -2.24
N GLN A 44 -4.85 9.16 -0.93
CA GLN A 44 -5.47 10.40 -0.40
C GLN A 44 -4.68 11.04 0.74
N ALA A 45 -3.37 10.83 0.79
CA ALA A 45 -2.51 11.78 1.49
C ALA A 45 -2.46 13.07 0.64
N ALA A 46 -3.50 13.90 0.76
CA ALA A 46 -3.42 15.33 0.46
C ALA A 46 -2.40 15.91 1.46
N MET A 47 -1.12 15.62 1.24
CA MET A 47 -0.03 16.15 2.02
C MET A 47 0.02 17.64 1.68
N PRO A 48 -0.17 18.55 2.65
CA PRO A 48 -0.03 19.97 2.41
C PRO A 48 1.35 20.27 1.82
N GLU A 49 1.42 21.23 0.89
CA GLU A 49 2.62 21.60 0.13
C GLU A 49 3.84 21.75 1.07
N GLY A 50 4.71 20.73 1.11
CA GLY A 50 5.96 20.76 1.87
C GLY A 50 6.26 19.55 2.77
N TRP A 51 5.35 18.60 2.97
CA TRP A 51 5.66 17.39 3.76
C TRP A 51 6.27 16.29 2.88
N THR A 52 7.54 15.97 3.11
CA THR A 52 8.25 14.86 2.46
C THR A 52 8.51 13.76 3.48
N PRO A 53 7.85 12.59 3.43
CA PRO A 53 8.33 11.42 4.15
C PRO A 53 9.62 10.94 3.48
N VAL A 54 10.75 11.13 4.16
CA VAL A 54 12.03 10.57 3.74
C VAL A 54 11.96 9.04 3.79
N GLY A 55 11.67 8.38 2.67
CA GLY A 55 11.87 6.93 2.54
C GLY A 55 10.87 6.10 1.72
N ALA A 56 9.83 6.66 1.10
CA ALA A 56 8.93 5.86 0.26
C ALA A 56 9.44 5.78 -1.20
N GLY A 57 10.39 4.86 -1.43
CA GLY A 57 10.87 4.48 -2.76
C GLY A 57 9.71 4.01 -3.65
N GLY A 58 9.61 4.61 -4.82
CA GLY A 58 8.40 4.62 -5.63
C GLY A 58 8.00 3.31 -6.30
N LYS A 59 6.71 3.26 -6.65
CA LYS A 59 6.13 2.53 -7.78
C LYS A 59 4.72 3.09 -7.99
N GLY A 60 4.50 3.80 -9.10
CA GLY A 60 3.17 4.30 -9.44
C GLY A 60 3.18 5.62 -10.20
N SER A 61 3.90 5.72 -11.31
CA SER A 61 3.61 6.77 -12.30
C SER A 61 3.18 6.08 -13.59
N PRO A 62 1.93 6.28 -14.05
CA PRO A 62 1.52 5.84 -15.38
C PRO A 62 2.24 6.72 -16.40
N MET A 63 3.16 6.13 -17.18
CA MET A 63 3.78 6.85 -18.28
C MET A 63 2.75 7.16 -19.37
N ALA A 64 2.50 8.46 -19.49
CA ALA A 64 2.45 9.24 -20.72
C ALA A 64 1.24 9.09 -21.67
N ALA A 65 0.46 10.16 -21.72
CA ALA A 65 -0.13 10.69 -22.96
C ALA A 65 -0.03 12.24 -22.93
N PRO A 66 -0.16 12.96 -24.06
CA PRO A 66 0.47 12.80 -25.36
C PRO A 66 1.37 14.02 -25.67
N ARG A 67 2.32 13.90 -26.61
CA ARG A 67 3.00 15.07 -27.19
C ARG A 67 3.22 14.89 -28.69
N LYS A 68 2.30 15.40 -29.51
CA LYS A 68 2.46 16.57 -30.39
C LYS A 68 1.18 16.78 -31.20
#